data_AF-A0A6V7JBD8-F1
#
_entry.id   AF-A0A6V7JBD8-F1
#
_cell.length_a   1.000
_cell.length_b   1.000
_cell.length_c   1.000
_cell.angle_alpha   90.00
_cell.angle_beta   90.00
_cell.angle_gamma   90.00
#
_symmetry.space_group_name_H-M   'P 1'
#
loop_
_entity.id
_entity.type
_entity.pdbx_description
1 polymer ?
#
loop_
_entity_poly.entity_id
_entity_poly.type
_entity_poly.pdbx_seq_one_letter_code
_entity_poly.pdbx_strand_id
1 'polypeptide(L)'
;NFKQSEIGEPILDVILNAGDMLYFPRGTIHQATTLEDHHSLHITLSVYQKNSWGDLLEKLLPDALQTTINTDSEFRQGLPLNLTRNLEEGKRGEMVEKIKNMLHKVVNNMDIVKAIDEMAKKHIHDFLPPVLAPCESKCSIVEGAERMTENGVIVNRVNIEPDTRIRLVRSHAVRLANEDDGIWRIYYSTENSNEYHEYELQFVEVDESHVAAIQMIIRKYPEYVKVDDLPIEDEEVK
;
A
#
# COMPACT_ATOMS: atom_id res chain seq x y z
N ASN A 1 -28.97 -7.68 6.59
CA ASN A 1 -29.05 -9.05 7.12
C ASN A 1 -30.02 -9.85 6.29
N PHE A 2 -29.63 -11.05 5.87
CA PHE A 2 -30.48 -12.00 5.15
C PHE A 2 -31.37 -12.78 6.12
N LYS A 3 -32.50 -13.29 5.62
CA LYS A 3 -33.38 -14.26 6.29
C LYS A 3 -32.97 -15.68 5.89
N GLN A 4 -33.33 -16.68 6.72
CA GLN A 4 -33.04 -18.10 6.43
C GLN A 4 -33.62 -18.55 5.09
N SER A 5 -34.77 -18.02 4.69
CA SER A 5 -35.39 -18.32 3.40
C SER A 5 -34.61 -17.81 2.18
N GLU A 6 -33.57 -16.98 2.36
CA GLU A 6 -32.82 -16.34 1.28
C GLU A 6 -31.46 -16.99 0.99
N ILE A 7 -30.95 -17.87 1.87
CA ILE A 7 -29.52 -18.27 1.87
C ILE A 7 -29.24 -19.72 1.45
N GLY A 8 -30.28 -20.54 1.27
CA GLY A 8 -30.14 -21.92 0.78
C GLY A 8 -29.45 -22.87 1.76
N GLU A 9 -28.97 -24.01 1.24
CA GLU A 9 -28.29 -25.03 2.04
C GLU A 9 -26.82 -24.65 2.34
N PRO A 10 -26.32 -24.92 3.56
CA PRO A 10 -24.95 -24.59 3.94
C PRO A 10 -23.94 -25.47 3.20
N ILE A 11 -22.86 -24.85 2.73
CA ILE A 11 -21.71 -25.58 2.15
C ILE A 11 -20.80 -26.21 3.22
N LEU A 12 -20.89 -25.73 4.45
CA LEU A 12 -20.15 -26.22 5.61
C LEU A 12 -21.00 -25.98 6.87
N ASP A 13 -21.19 -27.03 7.66
CA ASP A 13 -21.81 -26.99 8.99
C ASP A 13 -20.89 -27.76 9.95
N VAL A 14 -20.35 -27.07 10.95
CA VAL A 14 -19.30 -27.59 11.82
C VAL A 14 -19.33 -26.93 13.19
N ILE A 15 -18.97 -27.69 14.23
CA ILE A 15 -18.73 -27.18 15.58
C ILE A 15 -17.24 -26.83 15.71
N LEU A 16 -16.93 -25.57 15.94
CA LEU A 16 -15.56 -25.10 16.20
C LEU A 16 -15.22 -25.22 17.68
N ASN A 17 -14.01 -25.68 17.98
CA ASN A 17 -13.44 -25.80 19.32
C ASN A 17 -12.26 -24.84 19.49
N ALA A 18 -11.81 -24.68 20.74
CA ALA A 18 -10.64 -23.87 21.05
C ALA A 18 -9.40 -24.41 20.32
N GLY A 19 -8.76 -23.54 19.52
CA GLY A 19 -7.60 -23.89 18.69
C GLY A 19 -7.93 -24.13 17.21
N ASP A 20 -9.21 -24.28 16.86
CA ASP A 20 -9.62 -24.43 15.46
C ASP A 20 -9.53 -23.10 14.69
N MET A 21 -9.33 -23.19 13.37
CA MET A 21 -9.32 -22.06 12.46
C MET A 21 -10.32 -22.30 11.33
N LEU A 22 -11.17 -21.31 11.07
CA LEU A 22 -12.08 -21.30 9.92
C LEU A 22 -11.73 -20.12 9.00
N TYR A 23 -11.48 -20.42 7.73
CA TYR A 23 -11.29 -19.43 6.68
C TYR A 23 -12.44 -19.49 5.67
N PHE A 24 -12.92 -18.32 5.26
CA PHE A 24 -13.81 -18.18 4.12
C PHE A 24 -13.55 -16.86 3.38
N PRO A 25 -13.69 -16.82 2.04
CA PRO A 25 -13.50 -15.60 1.28
C PRO A 25 -14.64 -14.59 1.47
N ARG A 26 -14.37 -13.32 1.16
CA ARG A 26 -15.41 -12.27 1.11
C ARG A 26 -16.57 -12.69 0.21
N GLY A 27 -17.79 -12.40 0.64
CA GLY A 27 -19.02 -12.82 -0.06
C GLY A 27 -19.60 -14.15 0.45
N THR A 28 -18.88 -14.89 1.29
CA THR A 28 -19.43 -16.09 1.95
C THR A 28 -20.40 -15.68 3.06
N ILE A 29 -21.68 -15.98 2.87
CA ILE A 29 -22.69 -15.84 3.90
C ILE A 29 -22.37 -16.84 5.01
N HIS A 30 -22.35 -16.39 6.26
CA HIS A 30 -22.08 -17.23 7.42
C HIS A 30 -22.97 -16.83 8.59
N GLN A 31 -23.23 -17.80 9.46
CA GLN A 31 -23.93 -17.62 10.73
C GLN A 31 -23.29 -18.54 11.78
N ALA A 32 -23.38 -18.15 13.05
CA ALA A 32 -22.87 -18.94 14.15
C ALA A 32 -23.90 -18.95 15.28
N THR A 33 -23.96 -20.05 16.02
CA THR A 33 -24.76 -20.17 17.24
C THR A 33 -23.96 -20.97 18.25
N THR A 34 -24.01 -20.55 19.51
CA THR A 34 -23.36 -21.27 20.60
C THR A 34 -24.23 -22.44 21.02
N LEU A 35 -23.61 -23.59 21.30
CA LEU A 35 -24.30 -24.74 21.87
C LEU A 35 -24.86 -24.40 23.27
N GLU A 36 -25.91 -25.12 23.68
CA GLU A 36 -26.48 -24.98 25.02
C GLU A 36 -25.40 -25.19 26.10
N ASP A 37 -25.51 -24.46 27.21
CA ASP A 37 -24.60 -24.49 28.37
C ASP A 37 -23.12 -24.12 28.10
N HIS A 38 -22.82 -23.57 26.92
CA HIS A 38 -21.46 -23.13 26.58
C HIS A 38 -21.39 -21.62 26.31
N HIS A 39 -20.18 -21.08 26.41
CA HIS A 39 -19.84 -19.76 25.88
C HIS A 39 -18.90 -19.94 24.69
N SER A 40 -18.95 -18.99 23.75
CA SER A 40 -18.05 -18.96 22.60
C SER A 40 -17.34 -17.61 22.53
N LEU A 41 -16.02 -17.65 22.35
CA LEU A 41 -15.17 -16.49 22.11
C LEU A 41 -14.26 -16.83 20.94
N HIS A 42 -14.27 -15.98 19.92
CA HIS A 42 -13.41 -16.10 18.77
C HIS A 42 -12.86 -14.74 18.35
N ILE A 43 -11.75 -14.75 17.63
CA ILE A 43 -11.15 -13.57 17.01
C ILE A 43 -11.24 -13.75 15.51
N THR A 44 -11.87 -12.80 14.82
CA THR A 44 -11.94 -12.78 13.36
C THR A 44 -10.86 -11.86 12.82
N LEU A 45 -9.88 -12.44 12.11
CA LEU A 45 -8.89 -11.67 11.36
C LEU A 45 -9.44 -11.37 9.95
N SER A 46 -9.77 -10.12 9.68
CA SER A 46 -10.20 -9.66 8.36
C SER A 46 -9.06 -8.95 7.63
N VAL A 47 -8.86 -9.32 6.36
CA VAL A 47 -7.83 -8.73 5.49
C VAL A 47 -8.40 -8.54 4.07
N TYR A 48 -7.62 -7.91 3.18
CA TYR A 48 -7.96 -7.81 1.75
C TYR A 48 -9.16 -6.91 1.41
N GLN A 49 -9.49 -5.95 2.29
CA GLN A 49 -10.49 -4.93 2.00
C GLN A 49 -9.95 -3.95 0.94
N LYS A 50 -10.72 -3.71 -0.13
CA LYS A 50 -10.36 -2.78 -1.23
C LYS A 50 -8.97 -3.06 -1.84
N ASN A 51 -8.64 -4.34 -2.01
CA ASN A 51 -7.37 -4.80 -2.60
C ASN A 51 -7.62 -5.80 -3.74
N SER A 52 -8.41 -5.38 -4.74
CA SER A 52 -8.72 -6.15 -5.95
C SER A 52 -8.13 -5.51 -7.20
N TRP A 53 -8.15 -6.26 -8.32
CA TRP A 53 -7.83 -5.68 -9.63
C TRP A 53 -8.72 -4.48 -10.00
N GLY A 54 -9.97 -4.48 -9.54
CA GLY A 54 -10.87 -3.35 -9.72
C GLY A 54 -10.37 -2.09 -9.01
N ASP A 55 -9.92 -2.24 -7.76
CA ASP A 55 -9.37 -1.11 -6.99
C ASP A 55 -8.10 -0.53 -7.64
N LEU A 56 -7.23 -1.38 -8.21
CA LEU A 56 -6.07 -0.93 -8.98
C LEU A 56 -6.49 -0.19 -10.25
N LEU A 57 -7.44 -0.73 -11.01
CA LEU A 57 -7.93 -0.10 -12.23
C LEU A 57 -8.64 1.23 -11.96
N GLU A 58 -9.35 1.35 -10.84
CA GLU A 58 -9.97 2.61 -10.38
C GLU A 58 -8.94 3.70 -10.10
N LYS A 59 -7.70 3.35 -9.73
CA LYS A 59 -6.58 4.29 -9.59
C LYS A 59 -5.88 4.58 -10.92
N LEU A 60 -5.67 3.55 -11.73
CA LEU A 60 -4.90 3.62 -12.96
C LEU A 60 -5.63 4.34 -14.11
N LEU A 61 -6.92 4.03 -14.32
CA LEU A 61 -7.66 4.50 -15.48
C LEU A 61 -7.88 6.02 -15.51
N PRO A 62 -8.23 6.70 -14.41
CA PRO A 62 -8.43 8.15 -14.44
C PRO A 62 -7.16 8.91 -14.82
N ASP A 63 -6.01 8.51 -14.28
CA ASP A 63 -4.70 9.14 -14.57
C ASP A 63 -4.29 8.93 -16.03
N ALA A 64 -4.39 7.68 -16.53
CA ALA A 64 -4.11 7.35 -17.93
C ALA A 64 -5.02 8.13 -18.90
N LEU A 65 -6.31 8.26 -18.56
CA LEU A 65 -7.27 9.03 -19.35
C LEU A 65 -6.90 10.52 -19.36
N GLN A 66 -6.56 11.10 -18.22
CA GLN A 66 -6.19 12.51 -18.11
C GLN A 66 -4.91 12.82 -18.90
N THR A 67 -3.91 11.95 -18.81
CA THR A 67 -2.67 12.01 -19.62
C THR A 67 -2.98 11.96 -21.11
N THR A 68 -3.87 11.06 -21.52
CA THR A 68 -4.29 10.95 -22.93
C THR A 68 -5.07 12.18 -23.40
N ILE A 69 -5.97 12.74 -22.57
CA ILE A 69 -6.70 13.98 -22.87
C ILE A 69 -5.74 15.16 -23.08
N ASN A 70 -4.65 15.22 -22.32
CA ASN A 70 -3.67 16.31 -22.43
C ASN A 70 -2.81 16.18 -23.69
N THR A 71 -2.50 14.95 -24.12
CA THR A 71 -1.54 14.66 -25.20
C THR A 71 -2.18 14.41 -26.58
N ASP A 72 -3.40 13.87 -26.64
CA ASP A 72 -4.10 13.57 -27.90
C ASP A 72 -5.34 14.46 -28.09
N SER A 73 -5.31 15.30 -29.12
CA SER A 73 -6.41 16.21 -29.47
C SER A 73 -7.73 15.48 -29.83
N GLU A 74 -7.68 14.21 -30.23
CA GLU A 74 -8.89 13.43 -30.53
C GLU A 74 -9.83 13.34 -29.31
N PHE A 75 -9.25 13.24 -28.11
CA PHE A 75 -9.99 13.18 -26.85
C PHE A 75 -10.63 14.51 -26.45
N ARG A 76 -10.25 15.60 -27.09
CA ARG A 76 -10.80 16.95 -26.87
C ARG A 76 -11.79 17.37 -27.96
N GLN A 77 -12.01 16.53 -28.97
CA GLN A 77 -13.00 16.81 -30.01
C GLN A 77 -14.42 16.79 -29.42
N GLY A 78 -15.27 17.68 -29.92
CA GLY A 78 -16.67 17.72 -29.52
C GLY A 78 -17.43 16.45 -29.89
N LEU A 79 -18.34 16.01 -29.02
CA LEU A 79 -19.25 14.91 -29.31
C LEU A 79 -20.24 15.30 -30.43
N PRO A 80 -20.78 14.33 -31.20
CA PRO A 80 -21.79 14.60 -32.23
C PRO A 80 -23.04 15.32 -31.67
N LEU A 81 -23.53 16.34 -32.39
CA LEU A 81 -24.58 17.28 -31.92
C LEU A 81 -25.94 16.66 -31.57
N ASN A 82 -26.22 15.42 -31.97
CA ASN A 82 -27.49 14.71 -31.71
C ASN A 82 -27.32 13.41 -30.91
N LEU A 83 -26.16 13.22 -30.28
CA LEU A 83 -25.80 11.99 -29.59
C LEU A 83 -26.87 11.54 -28.56
N THR A 84 -27.44 12.48 -27.83
CA THR A 84 -28.41 12.23 -26.75
C THR A 84 -29.86 12.14 -27.22
N ARG A 85 -30.16 12.50 -28.48
CA ARG A 85 -31.53 12.60 -28.98
C ARG A 85 -31.96 11.41 -29.80
N ASN A 86 -31.15 10.98 -30.77
CA ASN A 86 -31.41 9.82 -31.63
C ASN A 86 -30.10 9.37 -32.29
N LEU A 87 -29.50 8.31 -31.76
CA LEU A 87 -28.43 7.59 -32.46
C LEU A 87 -29.08 6.65 -33.48
N GLU A 88 -28.94 6.96 -34.78
CA GLU A 88 -29.30 6.01 -35.84
C GLU A 88 -28.57 4.68 -35.62
N GLU A 89 -29.26 3.54 -35.79
CA GLU A 89 -28.71 2.20 -35.47
C GLU A 89 -27.38 1.93 -36.20
N GLY A 90 -27.21 2.44 -37.43
CA GLY A 90 -25.96 2.33 -38.19
C GLY A 90 -24.78 3.13 -37.60
N LYS A 91 -25.05 4.30 -37.00
CA LYS A 91 -24.02 5.15 -36.38
C LYS A 91 -23.61 4.69 -34.98
N ARG A 92 -24.42 3.84 -34.33
CA ARG A 92 -24.09 3.24 -33.03
C ARG A 92 -22.87 2.34 -33.12
N GLY A 93 -22.77 1.52 -34.17
CA GLY A 93 -21.62 0.63 -34.39
C GLY A 93 -20.31 1.41 -34.54
N GLU A 94 -20.31 2.42 -35.41
CA GLU A 94 -19.16 3.30 -35.63
C GLU A 94 -18.71 4.01 -34.35
N MET A 95 -19.66 4.46 -33.54
CA MET A 95 -19.35 5.10 -32.26
C MET A 95 -18.74 4.12 -31.25
N VAL A 96 -19.27 2.90 -31.15
CA VAL A 96 -18.71 1.86 -30.27
C VAL A 96 -17.28 1.53 -30.69
N GLU A 97 -17.02 1.36 -31.99
CA GLU A 97 -15.68 1.09 -32.49
C GLU A 97 -14.74 2.28 -32.27
N LYS A 98 -15.21 3.53 -32.45
CA LYS A 98 -14.43 4.72 -32.11
C LYS A 98 -14.05 4.73 -30.63
N ILE A 99 -15.00 4.47 -29.72
CA ILE A 99 -14.73 4.44 -28.28
C ILE A 99 -13.73 3.32 -27.94
N LYS A 100 -13.89 2.12 -28.50
CA LYS A 100 -12.93 1.02 -28.28
C LYS A 100 -11.52 1.42 -28.72
N ASN A 101 -11.38 2.02 -29.92
CA ASN A 101 -10.09 2.50 -30.41
C ASN A 101 -9.49 3.59 -29.53
N MET A 102 -10.31 4.51 -29.02
CA MET A 102 -9.87 5.50 -28.04
C MET A 102 -9.44 4.84 -26.73
N LEU A 103 -10.17 3.87 -26.21
CA LEU A 103 -9.77 3.13 -25.00
C LEU A 103 -8.44 2.40 -25.18
N HIS A 104 -8.16 1.85 -26.37
CA HIS A 104 -6.83 1.27 -26.67
C HIS A 104 -5.70 2.31 -26.54
N LYS A 105 -5.94 3.57 -26.93
CA LYS A 105 -4.97 4.65 -26.73
C LYS A 105 -4.77 4.99 -25.25
N VAL A 106 -5.84 4.96 -24.44
CA VAL A 106 -5.75 5.18 -22.99
C VAL A 106 -4.88 4.10 -22.34
N VAL A 107 -5.08 2.83 -22.72
CA VAL A 107 -4.29 1.70 -22.21
C VAL A 107 -2.79 1.89 -22.45
N ASN A 108 -2.40 2.49 -23.57
CA ASN A 108 -0.98 2.73 -23.89
C ASN A 108 -0.32 3.81 -23.01
N ASN A 109 -1.10 4.69 -22.37
CA ASN A 109 -0.62 5.75 -21.49
C ASN A 109 -0.76 5.42 -20.00
N MET A 110 -0.96 4.14 -19.65
CA MET A 110 -1.10 3.70 -18.27
C MET A 110 0.24 3.71 -17.52
N ASP A 111 0.34 4.51 -16.47
CA ASP A 111 1.43 4.43 -15.50
C ASP A 111 1.08 3.44 -14.37
N ILE A 112 1.43 2.18 -14.60
CA ILE A 112 1.17 1.09 -13.65
C ILE A 112 1.98 1.30 -12.36
N VAL A 113 3.19 1.83 -12.44
CA VAL A 113 4.08 1.98 -11.28
C VAL A 113 3.49 3.02 -10.34
N LYS A 114 3.09 4.18 -10.87
CA LYS A 114 2.41 5.24 -10.10
C LYS A 114 1.15 4.72 -9.41
N ALA A 115 0.31 3.96 -10.12
CA ALA A 115 -0.90 3.40 -9.51
C ALA A 115 -0.60 2.41 -8.37
N ILE A 116 0.46 1.61 -8.51
CA ILE A 116 0.92 0.71 -7.44
C ILE A 116 1.49 1.51 -6.26
N ASP A 117 2.24 2.58 -6.52
CA ASP A 117 2.75 3.48 -5.49
C ASP A 117 1.60 4.11 -4.69
N GLU A 118 0.56 4.61 -5.35
CA GLU A 118 -0.64 5.14 -4.70
C GLU A 118 -1.38 4.11 -3.84
N MET A 119 -1.49 2.86 -4.31
CA MET A 119 -2.04 1.77 -3.50
C MET A 119 -1.13 1.44 -2.30
N ALA A 120 0.19 1.41 -2.50
CA ALA A 120 1.14 1.14 -1.44
C ALA A 120 1.16 2.24 -0.37
N LYS A 121 1.08 3.52 -0.76
CA LYS A 121 0.93 4.67 0.15
C LYS A 121 -0.26 4.50 1.06
N LYS A 122 -1.41 4.14 0.48
CA LYS A 122 -2.62 3.86 1.27
C LYS A 122 -2.39 2.69 2.24
N HIS A 123 -1.78 1.60 1.80
CA HIS A 123 -1.48 0.48 2.70
C HIS A 123 -0.54 0.88 3.84
N ILE A 124 0.48 1.71 3.58
CA ILE A 124 1.36 2.24 4.62
C ILE A 124 0.57 3.04 5.66
N HIS A 125 -0.42 3.83 5.25
CA HIS A 125 -1.30 4.55 6.18
C HIS A 125 -2.20 3.61 7.00
N ASP A 126 -2.68 2.54 6.36
CA ASP A 126 -3.59 1.55 6.97
C ASP A 126 -2.85 0.58 7.93
N PHE A 127 -1.52 0.49 7.86
CA PHE A 127 -0.75 -0.45 8.67
C PHE A 127 -0.65 -0.02 10.14
N LEU A 128 -0.68 -1.00 11.04
CA LEU A 128 -0.20 -0.82 12.41
C LEU A 128 1.31 -0.53 12.41
N PRO A 129 1.83 0.18 13.43
CA PRO A 129 3.26 0.32 13.60
C PRO A 129 3.92 -1.07 13.78
N PRO A 130 5.13 -1.26 13.23
CA PRO A 130 5.80 -2.55 13.31
C PRO A 130 6.23 -2.86 14.74
N VAL A 131 5.91 -4.07 15.21
CA VAL A 131 6.42 -4.59 16.48
C VAL A 131 7.84 -5.13 16.29
N LEU A 132 8.80 -4.56 17.02
CA LEU A 132 10.21 -4.93 16.95
C LEU A 132 10.49 -6.20 17.75
N ALA A 133 11.26 -7.12 17.17
CA ALA A 133 11.80 -8.23 17.95
C ALA A 133 12.87 -7.72 18.92
N PRO A 134 13.14 -8.41 20.04
CA PRO A 134 14.14 -7.97 21.02
C PRO A 134 15.54 -7.71 20.43
N CYS A 135 15.97 -8.50 19.44
CA CYS A 135 17.25 -8.26 18.76
C CYS A 135 17.25 -7.01 17.88
N GLU A 136 16.09 -6.60 17.38
CA GLU A 136 15.94 -5.44 16.51
C GLU A 136 15.82 -4.16 17.32
N SER A 137 15.11 -4.23 18.46
CA SER A 137 15.02 -3.13 19.43
C SER A 137 16.43 -2.68 19.85
N LYS A 138 17.30 -3.64 20.23
CA LYS A 138 18.71 -3.41 20.59
C LYS A 138 19.55 -2.74 19.51
N CYS A 139 19.21 -2.95 18.24
CA CYS A 139 19.93 -2.43 17.08
C CYS A 139 19.17 -1.27 16.40
N SER A 140 18.22 -0.66 17.09
CA SER A 140 17.44 0.49 16.60
C SER A 140 17.54 1.66 17.56
N ILE A 141 16.97 2.80 17.19
CA ILE A 141 16.92 4.00 18.03
C ILE A 141 16.15 3.77 19.36
N VAL A 142 15.34 2.71 19.46
CA VAL A 142 14.53 2.43 20.66
C VAL A 142 15.39 2.06 21.88
N GLU A 143 16.40 1.19 21.71
CA GLU A 143 17.31 0.80 22.80
C GLU A 143 18.78 1.16 22.53
N GLY A 144 19.16 1.30 21.26
CA GLY A 144 20.53 1.58 20.83
C GLY A 144 20.90 3.06 20.83
N ALA A 145 19.93 3.97 20.99
CA ALA A 145 20.17 5.41 21.01
C ALA A 145 20.85 5.89 22.29
N GLU A 146 21.40 7.09 22.21
CA GLU A 146 21.89 7.83 23.36
C GLU A 146 20.78 7.99 24.41
N ARG A 147 21.07 7.58 25.65
CA ARG A 147 20.13 7.74 26.76
C ARG A 147 20.82 8.33 27.97
N MET A 148 20.14 9.27 28.64
CA MET A 148 20.59 9.82 29.90
C MET A 148 20.19 8.90 31.04
N THR A 149 21.17 8.51 31.85
CA THR A 149 20.94 7.74 33.09
C THR A 149 20.40 8.66 34.20
N GLU A 150 19.85 8.06 35.26
CA GLU A 150 19.34 8.79 36.44
C GLU A 150 20.39 9.73 37.06
N ASN A 151 21.68 9.42 36.90
CA ASN A 151 22.80 10.21 37.41
C ASN A 151 23.28 11.30 36.43
N GLY A 152 22.54 11.57 35.35
CA GLY A 152 22.89 12.58 34.34
C GLY A 152 24.02 12.17 33.38
N VAL A 153 24.45 10.91 33.39
CA VAL A 153 25.48 10.39 32.46
C VAL A 153 24.81 9.87 31.19
N ILE A 154 25.28 10.30 30.02
CA ILE A 154 24.82 9.79 28.71
C ILE A 154 25.57 8.49 28.38
N VAL A 155 24.83 7.44 28.05
CA VAL A 155 25.35 6.15 27.57
C VAL A 155 24.87 5.87 26.14
N ASN A 156 25.43 4.85 25.47
CA ASN A 156 25.09 4.45 24.09
C ASN A 156 25.35 5.53 23.03
N ARG A 157 26.49 6.25 23.15
CA ARG A 157 26.97 7.17 22.13
C ARG A 157 27.56 6.39 20.95
N VAL A 158 26.69 5.88 20.10
CA VAL A 158 27.08 5.17 18.87
C VAL A 158 26.79 6.09 17.69
N ASN A 159 27.85 6.45 16.96
CA ASN A 159 27.72 7.17 15.71
C ASN A 159 27.65 6.18 14.55
N ILE A 160 26.95 6.57 13.48
CA ILE A 160 27.02 5.86 12.21
C ILE A 160 28.34 6.24 11.55
N GLU A 161 29.19 5.25 11.34
CA GLU A 161 30.49 5.38 10.66
C GLU A 161 30.44 4.67 9.29
N PRO A 162 31.37 4.93 8.36
CA PRO A 162 31.39 4.27 7.05
C PRO A 162 31.38 2.74 7.13
N ASP A 163 31.98 2.13 8.16
CA ASP A 163 31.97 0.68 8.37
C ASP A 163 30.72 0.13 9.07
N THR A 164 29.82 1.01 9.52
CA THR A 164 28.56 0.63 10.13
C THR A 164 27.69 -0.13 9.14
N ARG A 165 27.06 -1.19 9.63
CA ARG A 165 26.16 -2.04 8.86
C ARG A 165 24.72 -1.68 9.19
N ILE A 166 23.97 -1.23 8.19
CA ILE A 166 22.57 -0.80 8.31
C ILE A 166 21.64 -1.71 7.52
N ARG A 167 20.38 -1.77 7.91
CA ARG A 167 19.28 -2.38 7.16
C ARG A 167 17.96 -1.75 7.56
N LEU A 168 16.91 -1.92 6.75
CA LEU A 168 15.56 -1.59 7.19
C LEU A 168 15.16 -2.43 8.40
N VAL A 169 14.38 -1.81 9.28
CA VAL A 169 13.75 -2.48 10.42
C VAL A 169 12.73 -3.52 9.94
N ARG A 170 11.85 -3.12 9.01
CA ARG A 170 10.88 -3.98 8.32
C ARG A 170 10.71 -3.53 6.88
N SER A 171 10.70 -4.48 5.93
CA SER A 171 10.51 -4.17 4.50
C SER A 171 9.14 -3.61 4.16
N HIS A 172 8.08 -4.03 4.86
CA HIS A 172 6.72 -3.58 4.60
C HIS A 172 6.37 -2.22 5.23
N ALA A 173 7.22 -1.71 6.11
CA ALA A 173 6.94 -0.48 6.86
C ALA A 173 7.39 0.79 6.11
N VAL A 174 7.84 0.65 4.86
CA VAL A 174 8.37 1.76 4.07
C VAL A 174 7.98 1.65 2.60
N ARG A 175 7.72 2.78 1.94
CA ARG A 175 7.54 2.89 0.49
C ARG A 175 8.22 4.16 -0.02
N LEU A 176 9.12 4.00 -0.98
CA LEU A 176 9.68 5.11 -1.75
C LEU A 176 8.83 5.33 -3.00
N ALA A 177 8.38 6.55 -3.24
CA ALA A 177 7.61 6.94 -4.41
C ALA A 177 8.07 8.31 -4.94
N ASN A 178 7.90 8.54 -6.25
CA ASN A 178 8.06 9.86 -6.86
C ASN A 178 6.66 10.47 -7.07
N GLU A 179 6.48 11.68 -6.60
CA GLU A 179 5.18 12.35 -6.59
C GLU A 179 5.02 13.24 -7.82
N ASP A 180 3.80 13.68 -8.09
CA ASP A 180 3.48 14.46 -9.30
C ASP A 180 4.20 15.83 -9.38
N ASP A 181 4.71 16.32 -8.24
CA ASP A 181 5.56 17.51 -8.13
C ASP A 181 7.05 17.22 -8.45
N GLY A 182 7.40 15.96 -8.75
CA GLY A 182 8.75 15.49 -9.01
C GLY A 182 9.56 15.19 -7.75
N ILE A 183 9.00 15.41 -6.55
CA ILE A 183 9.70 15.21 -5.28
C ILE A 183 9.61 13.74 -4.86
N TRP A 184 10.76 13.15 -4.49
CA TRP A 184 10.79 11.81 -3.93
C TRP A 184 10.36 11.84 -2.46
N ARG A 185 9.49 10.92 -2.07
CA ARG A 185 9.02 10.77 -0.69
C ARG A 185 9.20 9.34 -0.20
N ILE A 186 9.68 9.19 1.02
CA ILE A 186 9.58 7.94 1.78
C ILE A 186 8.37 8.02 2.68
N TYR A 187 7.38 7.19 2.42
CA TYR A 187 6.25 6.93 3.30
C TYR A 187 6.61 5.81 4.26
N TYR A 188 6.21 5.93 5.53
CA TYR A 188 6.54 4.93 6.54
C TYR A 188 5.41 4.74 7.56
N SER A 189 5.34 3.55 8.16
CA SER A 189 4.32 3.20 9.16
C SER A 189 4.86 3.13 10.59
N THR A 190 6.15 3.42 10.82
CA THR A 190 6.79 3.32 12.15
C THR A 190 6.21 4.27 13.18
N GLU A 191 5.58 5.35 12.75
CA GLU A 191 4.95 6.36 13.60
C GLU A 191 3.41 6.28 13.56
N ASN A 192 2.83 5.26 12.92
CA ASN A 192 1.40 5.05 12.96
C ASN A 192 0.94 4.70 14.38
N SER A 193 -0.31 5.05 14.69
CA SER A 193 -0.95 4.63 15.94
C SER A 193 -1.49 3.20 15.87
N ASN A 194 -1.80 2.63 17.04
CA ASN A 194 -2.63 1.44 17.13
C ASN A 194 -4.12 1.72 16.86
N GLU A 195 -4.53 2.99 16.93
CA GLU A 195 -5.86 3.43 16.51
C GLU A 195 -5.87 3.75 15.01
N TYR A 196 -6.85 3.20 14.30
CA TYR A 196 -6.91 3.29 12.84
C TYR A 196 -7.05 4.73 12.37
N HIS A 197 -6.05 5.20 11.60
CA HIS A 197 -5.97 6.56 11.04
C HIS A 197 -6.05 7.67 12.11
N GLU A 198 -5.51 7.45 13.32
CA GLU A 198 -5.38 8.53 14.32
C GLU A 198 -4.48 9.67 13.81
N TYR A 199 -3.42 9.32 13.09
CA TYR A 199 -2.49 10.27 12.47
C TYR A 199 -2.63 10.29 10.96
N GLU A 200 -2.29 11.44 10.38
CA GLU A 200 -2.14 11.59 8.93
C GLU A 200 -1.00 10.73 8.39
N LEU A 201 -1.01 10.47 7.08
CA LEU A 201 0.06 9.73 6.41
C LEU A 201 1.41 10.44 6.57
N GLN A 202 2.36 9.77 7.21
CA GLN A 202 3.70 10.30 7.45
C GLN A 202 4.63 10.05 6.28
N PHE A 203 5.49 11.03 5.98
CA PHE A 203 6.54 10.91 4.98
C PHE A 203 7.72 11.82 5.28
N VAL A 204 8.86 11.48 4.67
CA VAL A 204 10.05 12.35 4.59
C VAL A 204 10.38 12.60 3.13
N GLU A 205 10.68 13.86 2.79
CA GLU A 205 11.16 14.23 1.46
C GLU A 205 12.61 13.80 1.29
N VAL A 206 12.91 13.29 0.11
CA VAL A 206 14.19 12.69 -0.23
C VAL A 206 14.78 13.41 -1.42
N ASP A 207 16.03 13.86 -1.29
CA ASP A 207 16.78 14.39 -2.42
C ASP A 207 17.16 13.25 -3.40
N GLU A 208 17.15 13.56 -4.70
CA GLU A 208 17.40 12.60 -5.76
C GLU A 208 18.74 11.85 -5.59
N SER A 209 19.75 12.49 -5.00
CA SER A 209 21.05 11.88 -4.70
C SER A 209 20.97 10.66 -3.78
N HIS A 210 19.96 10.58 -2.89
CA HIS A 210 19.80 9.48 -1.94
C HIS A 210 18.95 8.32 -2.49
N VAL A 211 18.19 8.55 -3.57
CA VAL A 211 17.19 7.59 -4.09
C VAL A 211 17.82 6.23 -4.40
N ALA A 212 18.98 6.22 -5.06
CA ALA A 212 19.67 4.97 -5.42
C ALA A 212 20.10 4.18 -4.17
N ALA A 213 20.58 4.87 -3.13
CA ALA A 213 20.99 4.26 -1.87
C ALA A 213 19.80 3.67 -1.12
N ILE A 214 18.70 4.43 -0.99
CA ILE A 214 17.47 3.96 -0.35
C ILE A 214 16.89 2.74 -1.08
N GLN A 215 16.84 2.77 -2.41
CA GLN A 215 16.40 1.62 -3.20
C GLN A 215 17.28 0.39 -2.96
N MET A 216 18.60 0.57 -2.81
CA MET A 216 19.49 -0.55 -2.48
C MET A 216 19.18 -1.12 -1.09
N ILE A 217 18.98 -0.28 -0.06
CA ILE A 217 18.65 -0.73 1.30
C ILE A 217 17.31 -1.49 1.30
N ILE A 218 16.29 -0.96 0.61
CA ILE A 218 14.98 -1.62 0.46
C ILE A 218 15.12 -3.00 -0.18
N ARG A 219 15.86 -3.11 -1.29
CA ARG A 219 16.02 -4.36 -2.05
C ARG A 219 16.87 -5.41 -1.34
N LYS A 220 17.84 -4.99 -0.54
CA LYS A 220 18.74 -5.89 0.18
C LYS A 220 18.14 -6.44 1.48
N TYR A 221 17.05 -5.88 2.00
CA TYR A 221 16.40 -6.43 3.21
C TYR A 221 16.11 -7.93 3.04
N PRO A 222 16.43 -8.79 4.05
CA PRO A 222 16.86 -8.46 5.41
C PRO A 222 18.38 -8.35 5.61
N GLU A 223 19.17 -8.40 4.55
CA GLU A 223 20.63 -8.32 4.62
C GLU A 223 21.10 -6.93 5.04
N TYR A 224 22.23 -6.90 5.74
CA TYR A 224 22.89 -5.66 6.12
C TYR A 224 23.73 -5.12 4.97
N VAL A 225 23.75 -3.80 4.86
CA VAL A 225 24.57 -3.04 3.92
C VAL A 225 25.53 -2.17 4.71
N LYS A 226 26.81 -2.16 4.34
CA LYS A 226 27.79 -1.24 4.92
C LYS A 226 27.49 0.17 4.39
N VAL A 227 27.56 1.19 5.24
CA VAL A 227 27.32 2.59 4.84
C VAL A 227 28.23 3.00 3.69
N ASP A 228 29.51 2.64 3.76
CA ASP A 228 30.52 2.88 2.72
C ASP A 228 30.15 2.26 1.35
N ASP A 229 29.36 1.19 1.33
CA ASP A 229 28.92 0.52 0.10
C ASP A 229 27.68 1.21 -0.54
N LEU A 230 27.13 2.26 0.07
CA LEU A 230 26.02 3.02 -0.51
C LEU A 230 26.48 3.77 -1.77
N PRO A 231 25.65 3.81 -2.84
CA PRO A 231 25.96 4.49 -4.10
C PRO A 231 25.81 6.02 -3.97
N ILE A 232 26.57 6.62 -3.05
CA ILE A 232 26.69 8.06 -2.82
C ILE A 232 28.20 8.37 -2.82
N GLU A 233 28.62 9.32 -3.65
CA GLU A 233 30.04 9.66 -3.81
C GLU A 233 30.58 10.53 -2.68
N ASP A 234 29.75 11.46 -2.19
CA ASP A 234 30.11 12.39 -1.11
C ASP A 234 29.95 11.71 0.25
N GLU A 235 31.03 11.72 1.06
CA GLU A 235 31.05 11.08 2.39
C GLU A 235 30.20 11.81 3.43
N GLU A 236 29.95 13.12 3.29
CA GLU A 236 29.08 13.86 4.22
C GLU A 236 27.59 13.64 3.89
N VAL A 237 27.27 13.40 2.62
CA VAL A 237 25.90 13.08 2.16
C VAL A 237 25.52 11.62 2.47
N LYS A 238 26.51 10.72 2.51
CA LYS A 238 26.35 9.28 2.72
C LYS A 238 25.99 8.92 4.17
#